data_AF-A0A9E6EHD2-F1
#
_entry.id   AF-A0A9E6EHD2-F1
#
_cell.length_a   1.000
_cell.length_b   1.000
_cell.length_c   1.000
_cell.angle_alpha   90.00
_cell.angle_beta   90.00
_cell.angle_gamma   90.00
#
_symmetry.space_group_name_H-M   'P 1'
#
loop_
_entity.id
_entity.type
_entity.pdbx_description
1 polymer ?
#
loop_
_entity_poly.entity_id
_entity_poly.type
_entity_poly.pdbx_seq_one_letter_code
_entity_poly.pdbx_strand_id
1 'polypeptide(L)'
;MFGMMAAGTVLAGGESLKSLALRSSGEGGAARRRPQPLEVTVDTGTGLPRYRGDDRGRILVTTDEGATWQTHANLGPDFVVLNILPTAKGTHAYVDYKGLAFKLTLSADGKSWISE
;
A
#
# COMPACT_ATOMS: atom_id res chain seq x y z
N MET A 1 -15.59 -18.83 -28.17
CA MET A 1 -15.45 -18.92 -26.70
C MET A 1 -14.44 -17.85 -26.29
N PHE A 2 -14.90 -16.65 -25.96
CA PHE A 2 -14.05 -15.53 -25.55
C PHE A 2 -14.33 -15.23 -24.08
N GLY A 3 -13.30 -15.36 -23.24
CA GLY A 3 -13.35 -15.09 -21.82
C GLY A 3 -13.44 -13.58 -21.58
N MET A 4 -14.46 -13.17 -20.84
CA MET A 4 -14.62 -11.79 -20.38
C MET A 4 -13.62 -11.55 -19.26
N MET A 5 -12.55 -10.79 -19.53
CA MET A 5 -11.69 -10.26 -18.48
C MET A 5 -12.49 -9.19 -17.71
N ALA A 6 -12.75 -9.44 -16.43
CA ALA A 6 -13.28 -8.42 -15.55
C ALA A 6 -12.19 -7.36 -15.31
N ALA A 7 -12.48 -6.13 -15.74
CA ALA A 7 -11.66 -4.97 -15.41
C ALA A 7 -11.80 -4.67 -13.91
N GLY A 8 -10.84 -5.14 -13.11
CA GLY A 8 -10.69 -4.73 -11.71
C GLY A 8 -9.99 -3.37 -11.65
N THR A 9 -10.68 -2.35 -11.13
CA THR A 9 -10.04 -1.09 -10.75
C THR A 9 -9.04 -1.37 -9.63
N VAL A 10 -7.75 -1.37 -9.95
CA VAL A 10 -6.67 -1.39 -8.98
C VAL A 10 -6.55 0.03 -8.43
N LEU A 11 -6.82 0.23 -7.13
CA LEU A 11 -6.41 1.45 -6.44
C LEU A 11 -4.91 1.62 -6.63
N ALA A 12 -4.43 2.85 -6.84
CA ALA A 12 -3.08 3.20 -7.31
C ALA A 12 -1.88 2.66 -6.49
N GLY A 13 -2.08 1.80 -5.48
CA GLY A 13 -1.07 1.14 -4.67
C GLY A 13 -1.12 -0.40 -4.65
N GLY A 14 -1.94 -1.06 -5.48
CA GLY A 14 -2.01 -2.53 -5.52
C GLY A 14 -2.66 -3.19 -4.29
N GLU A 15 -3.29 -2.41 -3.43
CA GLU A 15 -4.01 -2.91 -2.25
C GLU A 15 -5.33 -3.57 -2.65
N SER A 16 -5.61 -4.74 -2.08
CA SER A 16 -6.90 -5.41 -2.25
C SER A 16 -7.96 -4.73 -1.40
N LEU A 17 -9.06 -4.30 -2.03
CA LEU A 17 -10.22 -3.74 -1.35
C LEU A 17 -10.87 -4.80 -0.47
N LYS A 18 -10.94 -4.57 0.85
CA LYS A 18 -11.67 -5.48 1.76
C LYS A 18 -13.16 -5.25 1.72
N SER A 19 -13.60 -4.00 1.68
CA SER A 19 -15.01 -3.68 1.47
C SER A 19 -15.21 -2.31 0.83
N LEU A 20 -16.28 -2.21 0.02
CA LEU A 20 -16.73 -0.97 -0.59
C LEU A 20 -18.16 -0.72 -0.11
N ALA A 21 -18.37 0.35 0.67
CA ALA A 21 -19.68 0.76 1.12
C ALA A 21 -20.18 1.95 0.30
N LEU A 22 -21.36 1.81 -0.30
CA LEU A 22 -22.09 2.87 -0.99
C LEU A 22 -23.26 3.29 -0.11
N ARG A 23 -23.20 4.49 0.48
CA ARG A 23 -24.30 5.04 1.28
C ARG A 23 -24.94 6.23 0.56
N SER A 24 -26.24 6.13 0.31
CA SER A 24 -27.06 7.24 -0.17
C SER A 24 -27.76 7.90 1.02
N SER A 25 -27.38 9.13 1.35
CA SER A 25 -28.07 9.90 2.38
C SER A 25 -29.33 10.52 1.78
N GLY A 26 -30.43 9.77 1.84
CA GLY A 26 -31.73 10.20 1.34
C GLY A 26 -32.83 9.92 2.35
N GLU A 27 -33.38 10.98 2.95
CA GLU A 27 -34.62 10.88 3.72
C GLU A 27 -35.79 10.70 2.73
N GLY A 28 -36.57 9.64 2.93
CA GLY A 28 -37.65 9.25 2.03
C GLY A 28 -38.80 10.26 2.01
N GLY A 29 -38.78 11.16 1.04
CA GLY A 29 -39.87 12.10 0.75
C GLY A 29 -40.02 12.30 -0.76
N ALA A 30 -41.24 12.11 -1.26
CA ALA A 30 -41.56 12.00 -2.68
C ALA A 30 -40.98 13.12 -3.57
N ALA A 31 -40.28 12.69 -4.63
CA ALA A 31 -40.20 13.32 -5.95
C ALA A 31 -39.72 14.79 -6.06
N ARG A 32 -38.43 15.02 -5.79
CA ARG A 32 -37.56 15.78 -6.71
C ARG A 32 -36.21 15.08 -6.78
N ARG A 33 -35.84 14.57 -7.95
CA ARG A 33 -34.53 13.94 -8.19
C ARG A 33 -33.42 15.00 -8.11
N ARG A 34 -33.09 15.44 -6.90
CA ARG A 34 -31.83 16.15 -6.65
C ARG A 34 -30.72 15.09 -6.67
N PRO A 35 -29.60 15.32 -7.37
CA PRO A 35 -28.43 14.46 -7.22
C PRO A 35 -28.01 14.52 -5.75
N GLN A 36 -28.23 13.42 -5.03
CA GLN A 36 -27.76 13.27 -3.66
C GLN A 36 -26.26 12.98 -3.72
N PRO A 37 -25.44 13.58 -2.85
CA PRO A 37 -24.04 13.22 -2.75
C PRO A 37 -23.94 11.74 -2.34
N LEU A 38 -23.28 10.96 -3.19
CA LEU A 38 -22.91 9.59 -2.88
C LEU A 38 -21.62 9.65 -2.07
N GLU A 39 -21.67 9.25 -0.81
CA GLU A 39 -20.46 9.11 -0.01
C GLU A 39 -19.85 7.73 -0.29
N VAL A 40 -18.64 7.73 -0.86
CA VAL A 40 -17.84 6.51 -1.07
C VAL A 40 -16.86 6.39 0.08
N THR A 41 -17.03 5.36 0.91
CA THR A 41 -16.03 5.00 1.93
C THR A 41 -15.28 3.76 1.46
N VAL A 42 -13.96 3.89 1.37
CA VAL A 42 -13.05 2.81 1.01
C VAL A 42 -12.39 2.31 2.30
N ASP A 43 -12.70 1.07 2.68
CA ASP A 43 -12.00 0.36 3.75
C ASP A 43 -11.01 -0.62 3.10
N THR A 44 -9.74 -0.25 3.10
CA THR A 44 -8.65 -1.17 2.72
C THR A 44 -8.37 -2.20 3.82
N GLY A 45 -8.96 -2.00 5.00
CA GLY A 45 -8.90 -2.90 6.14
C GLY A 45 -7.52 -3.00 6.78
N THR A 46 -7.43 -2.38 7.96
CA THR A 46 -6.68 -2.81 9.15
C THR A 46 -5.16 -2.84 9.08
N GLY A 47 -4.49 -2.00 9.90
CA GLY A 47 -3.34 -2.33 10.79
C GLY A 47 -2.12 -3.10 10.26
N LEU A 48 -2.05 -3.40 8.98
CA LEU A 48 -0.93 -4.11 8.37
C LEU A 48 0.22 -3.12 8.21
N PRO A 49 1.46 -3.56 8.53
CA PRO A 49 2.60 -2.69 8.44
C PRO A 49 2.80 -2.23 6.99
N ARG A 50 2.88 -0.91 6.80
CA ARG A 50 3.32 -0.32 5.53
C ARG A 50 4.74 0.18 5.67
N TYR A 51 5.50 0.09 4.58
CA TYR A 51 6.92 0.38 4.57
C TYR A 51 7.23 1.49 3.58
N ARG A 52 8.20 2.34 3.90
CA ARG A 52 8.78 3.30 2.95
C ARG A 52 10.29 3.43 3.13
N GLY A 53 10.95 3.79 2.05
CA GLY A 53 12.38 4.08 2.01
C GLY A 53 12.70 5.56 2.11
N ASP A 54 13.96 5.87 2.36
CA ASP A 54 14.53 7.20 2.11
C ASP A 54 15.91 7.16 1.44
N ASP A 55 16.43 8.34 1.14
CA ASP A 55 17.72 8.60 0.49
C ASP A 55 18.93 8.46 1.43
N ARG A 56 18.71 8.00 2.67
CA ARG A 56 19.75 7.75 3.69
C ARG A 56 19.77 6.29 4.13
N GLY A 57 19.22 5.40 3.32
CA GLY A 57 19.23 3.96 3.53
C GLY A 57 18.32 3.49 4.65
N ARG A 58 17.38 4.32 5.13
CA ARG A 58 16.43 3.89 6.16
C ARG A 58 15.19 3.28 5.52
N ILE A 59 14.73 2.20 6.12
CA ILE A 59 13.42 1.62 5.88
C ILE A 59 12.57 1.93 7.11
N LEU A 60 11.47 2.64 6.88
CA LEU A 60 10.51 3.04 7.91
C LEU A 60 9.26 2.17 7.81
N VAL A 61 8.62 1.93 8.95
CA VAL A 61 7.36 1.19 9.06
C VAL A 61 6.29 2.03 9.79
N THR A 62 5.04 1.87 9.39
CA THR A 62 3.85 2.39 10.09
C THR A 62 2.85 1.26 10.28
N THR A 63 2.19 1.22 11.44
CA THR A 63 1.09 0.29 11.75
C THR A 63 -0.23 1.03 12.05
N ASP A 64 -0.21 2.36 12.02
CA ASP A 64 -1.29 3.27 12.36
C ASP A 64 -1.71 4.11 11.14
N GLU A 65 -1.83 3.44 9.99
CA GLU A 65 -2.27 4.06 8.74
C GLU A 65 -1.45 5.29 8.34
N GLY A 66 -0.17 5.31 8.69
CA GLY A 66 0.78 6.36 8.32
C GLY A 66 0.80 7.56 9.25
N ALA A 67 0.06 7.51 10.38
CA ALA A 67 0.07 8.59 11.37
C ALA A 67 1.45 8.72 12.03
N THR A 68 2.11 7.61 12.35
CA THR A 68 3.49 7.59 12.85
C THR A 68 4.37 6.62 12.06
N TRP A 69 5.65 6.95 11.97
CA TRP A 69 6.65 6.17 11.25
C TRP A 69 7.86 5.93 12.12
N GLN A 70 8.29 4.67 12.20
CA GLN A 70 9.43 4.24 13.00
C GLN A 70 10.47 3.56 12.12
N THR A 71 11.74 3.66 12.50
CA THR A 71 12.81 2.96 11.79
C THR A 71 12.67 1.45 12.01
N HIS A 72 12.49 0.72 10.91
CA HIS A 72 12.47 -0.74 10.89
C HIS A 72 13.86 -1.32 10.62
N ALA A 73 14.57 -0.73 9.65
CA ALA A 73 15.94 -1.11 9.32
C ALA A 73 16.74 0.11 8.86
N ASN A 74 18.05 0.04 9.02
CA ASN A 74 18.98 1.05 8.54
C ASN A 74 20.12 0.35 7.83
N LEU A 75 20.22 0.54 6.51
CA LEU A 75 21.26 -0.03 5.66
C LEU A 75 22.55 0.81 5.70
N GLY A 76 22.43 2.09 6.07
CA GLY A 76 23.51 3.07 6.10
C GLY A 76 23.37 4.15 5.02
N PRO A 77 24.11 5.26 5.16
CA PRO A 77 23.93 6.46 4.32
C PRO A 77 24.39 6.29 2.87
N ASP A 78 25.18 5.26 2.56
CA ASP A 78 25.61 4.95 1.19
C ASP A 78 24.53 4.23 0.37
N PHE A 79 23.40 3.88 1.00
CA PHE A 79 22.27 3.22 0.37
C PHE A 79 21.15 4.22 0.10
N VAL A 80 20.44 4.04 -1.01
CA VAL A 80 19.21 4.76 -1.33
C VAL A 80 18.10 3.74 -1.49
N VAL A 81 17.03 3.84 -0.69
CA VAL A 81 15.87 2.98 -0.84
C VAL A 81 14.92 3.64 -1.83
N LEU A 82 14.93 3.14 -3.07
CA LEU A 82 14.24 3.73 -4.21
C LEU A 82 12.72 3.53 -4.14
N ASN A 83 12.30 2.32 -3.79
CA ASN A 83 10.88 1.98 -3.67
C ASN A 83 10.69 0.75 -2.78
N ILE A 84 9.51 0.64 -2.15
CA ILE A 84 9.09 -0.56 -1.42
C ILE A 84 7.69 -0.96 -1.90
N LEU A 85 7.56 -2.20 -2.38
CA LEU A 85 6.35 -2.70 -3.01
C LEU A 85 5.87 -3.98 -2.30
N PRO A 86 4.67 -3.97 -1.69
CA PRO A 86 4.00 -5.19 -1.29
C PRO A 86 3.49 -5.92 -2.55
N THR A 87 3.69 -7.24 -2.59
CA THR A 87 3.19 -8.10 -3.67
C THR A 87 2.56 -9.36 -3.07
N ALA A 88 1.90 -10.17 -3.91
CA ALA A 88 1.38 -11.48 -3.49
C ALA A 88 2.47 -12.45 -2.97
N LYS A 89 3.75 -12.21 -3.27
CA LYS A 89 4.88 -13.06 -2.87
C LYS A 89 5.66 -12.50 -1.67
N GLY A 90 5.25 -11.36 -1.12
CA GLY A 90 5.93 -10.67 -0.04
C GLY A 90 6.20 -9.20 -0.36
N THR A 91 6.85 -8.53 0.58
CA THR A 91 7.23 -7.11 0.46
C THR A 91 8.68 -7.00 0.01
N HIS A 92 8.91 -6.22 -1.04
CA HIS A 92 10.24 -6.06 -1.64
C HIS A 92 10.69 -4.60 -1.62
N ALA A 93 11.94 -4.36 -1.23
CA ALA A 93 12.60 -3.06 -1.30
C ALA A 93 13.61 -3.06 -2.46
N TYR A 94 13.56 -2.03 -3.29
CA TYR A 94 14.55 -1.78 -4.33
C TYR A 94 15.53 -0.75 -3.80
N VAL A 95 16.81 -1.12 -3.76
CA VAL A 95 17.87 -0.36 -3.11
C VAL A 95 18.99 -0.12 -4.10
N ASP A 96 19.51 1.10 -4.15
CA ASP A 96 20.78 1.42 -4.81
C ASP A 96 21.91 1.51 -3.78
N TYR A 97 23.07 0.98 -4.16
CA TYR A 97 24.33 1.20 -3.46
C TYR A 97 25.42 1.53 -4.48
N LYS A 98 25.88 2.79 -4.46
CA LYS A 98 26.96 3.27 -5.35
C LYS A 98 26.67 3.00 -6.84
N GLY A 99 25.41 3.16 -7.26
CA GLY A 99 24.97 2.93 -8.64
C GLY A 99 24.65 1.47 -8.98
N LEU A 100 24.70 0.56 -8.00
CA LEU A 100 24.26 -0.82 -8.15
C LEU A 100 22.89 -1.01 -7.48
N ALA A 101 21.88 -1.26 -8.31
CA ALA A 101 20.54 -1.55 -7.84
C ALA A 101 20.35 -3.04 -7.57
N PHE A 102 19.78 -3.37 -6.42
CA PHE A 102 19.41 -4.74 -6.04
C PHE A 102 18.11 -4.75 -5.24
N LYS A 103 17.56 -5.95 -5.06
CA LYS A 103 16.29 -6.18 -4.39
C LYS A 103 16.53 -6.83 -3.04
N LEU A 104 15.85 -6.33 -2.01
CA LEU A 104 15.72 -6.98 -0.72
C LEU A 104 14.28 -7.48 -0.56
N THR A 105 14.11 -8.63 0.07
CA THR A 105 12.81 -9.21 0.42
C THR A 105 12.66 -9.22 1.94
N LEU A 106 11.51 -8.74 2.43
CA LEU A 106 11.17 -8.84 3.85
C LEU A 106 10.99 -10.33 4.20
N SER A 107 11.67 -10.78 5.25
CA SER A 107 11.56 -12.14 5.77
C SER A 107 10.12 -12.46 6.16
N ALA A 108 9.75 -13.74 6.12
CA ALA A 108 8.40 -14.19 6.46
C ALA A 108 7.98 -13.85 7.91
N ASP A 109 8.95 -13.72 8.82
CA ASP A 109 8.72 -13.28 10.21
C ASP A 109 8.60 -11.75 10.36
N GLY A 110 8.78 -10.99 9.28
CA GLY A 110 8.67 -9.54 9.23
C GLY A 110 9.80 -8.78 9.90
N LYS A 111 10.91 -9.43 10.29
CA LYS A 111 11.95 -8.81 11.13
C LYS A 111 13.18 -8.34 10.35
N SER A 112 13.47 -8.94 9.20
CA SER A 112 14.74 -8.77 8.50
C SER A 112 14.54 -8.58 7.01
N TRP A 113 15.47 -7.88 6.37
CA TRP A 113 15.52 -7.73 4.91
C TRP A 113 16.65 -8.58 4.36
N ILE A 114 16.34 -9.45 3.39
CA ILE A 114 17.25 -10.46 2.86
C ILE A 114 17.51 -10.17 1.38
N SER A 115 18.77 -10.19 0.95
CA SER A 115 19.13 -10.17 -0.48
C SER A 115 18.96 -11.57 -1.07
N GLU A 116 18.24 -11.65 -2.20
CA GLU A 116 18.17 -12.87 -3.02
C GLU A 116 19.32 -12.93 -4.02
#